data_AF-A0A510TJW5-F1
#
_entry.id   AF-A0A510TJW5-F1
#
_cell.length_a   1.000
_cell.length_b   1.000
_cell.length_c   1.000
_cell.angle_alpha   90.00
_cell.angle_beta   90.00
_cell.angle_gamma   90.00
#
_symmetry.space_group_name_H-M   'P 1'
#
loop_
_entity.id
_entity.type
_entity.pdbx_description
1 polymer ?
#
loop_
_entity_poly.entity_id
_entity_poly.type
_entity_poly.pdbx_seq_one_letter_code
_entity_poly.pdbx_strand_id
1 'polypeptide(L)'
;MRVSISPVHRGDLVATETGLPDGSAGRRLGTEAVGVVTAVSPSVPALRVDDRVAVFPALGAWSEHITVPAQAPVAVPDSLSDETASVLLVNTITSRDVLRAVDELRAAAAAPSDSPLLVSGAASAVGKLIVQQARDRGWPVVAVVRSDRSASTVRTNWPDVPVVVSGSGGWQRELEGAVGGTPVPVIADAHGGPLPSRRSCRLPARRAAEHHLGGADLRHRHRIAQAELTKPGPQGSSDLMEFKTIGTIGAGAPAQAVAAHAARAGHPVLVSNSRGPSTLGDAVAAIGPGASAATFEEAAAADLVLLAVPFGAVPAVGRRLGDWTGRVVVDITNQFARSDPYRGFADVSPLTGSEWVAQQLPGVTLIKAFNDMFATYMAPDPRHQDGNQVVFLAGDDESAKAPFTRLLTEFGFAPVDLGALREGGALMQLGGPLSGKHFLFQG
;
A
#
# COMPACT_ATOMS: atom_id res chain seq x y z
N MET A 1 23.48 -9.17 -15.77
CA MET A 1 24.65 -8.75 -14.97
C MET A 1 25.11 -9.92 -14.11
N ARG A 2 26.40 -9.94 -13.77
CA ARG A 2 26.97 -10.83 -12.75
C ARG A 2 26.86 -10.12 -11.39
N VAL A 3 26.30 -10.79 -10.40
CA VAL A 3 26.12 -10.26 -9.04
C VAL A 3 27.43 -10.41 -8.27
N SER A 4 27.89 -9.34 -7.64
CA SER A 4 29.01 -9.36 -6.68
C SER A 4 28.49 -9.59 -5.27
N ILE A 5 27.54 -8.77 -4.83
CA ILE A 5 26.94 -8.82 -3.48
C ILE A 5 25.43 -8.60 -3.61
N SER A 6 24.66 -9.37 -2.85
CA SER A 6 23.24 -9.12 -2.65
C SER A 6 22.94 -9.18 -1.15
N PRO A 7 22.37 -8.12 -0.55
CA PRO A 7 22.05 -8.11 0.86
C PRO A 7 20.82 -8.95 1.18
N VAL A 8 20.60 -9.14 2.48
CA VAL A 8 19.38 -9.74 3.01
C VAL A 8 18.54 -8.65 3.67
N HIS A 9 17.39 -8.34 3.07
CA HIS A 9 16.42 -7.43 3.66
C HIS A 9 15.40 -8.17 4.52
N ARG A 10 14.76 -7.44 5.43
CA ARG A 10 13.62 -7.98 6.20
C ARG A 10 12.50 -8.48 5.28
N GLY A 11 12.27 -7.80 4.15
CA GLY A 11 11.29 -8.23 3.14
C GLY A 11 11.62 -9.58 2.50
N ASP A 12 12.91 -9.87 2.28
CA ASP A 12 13.35 -11.17 1.75
C ASP A 12 13.10 -12.30 2.76
N LEU A 13 13.32 -12.02 4.06
CA LEU A 13 13.05 -12.98 5.15
C LEU A 13 11.56 -13.26 5.33
N VAL A 14 10.71 -12.23 5.25
CA VAL A 14 9.25 -12.44 5.29
C VAL A 14 8.82 -13.37 4.16
N ALA A 15 9.37 -13.21 2.95
CA ALA A 15 9.09 -14.10 1.82
C ALA A 15 9.56 -15.55 2.06
N THR A 16 10.60 -15.78 2.88
CA THR A 16 10.98 -17.15 3.32
C THR A 16 10.01 -17.76 4.31
N GLU A 17 9.48 -16.95 5.24
CA GLU A 17 8.61 -17.40 6.33
C GLU A 17 7.17 -17.65 5.86
N THR A 18 6.64 -16.80 4.98
CA THR A 18 5.26 -16.89 4.49
C THR A 18 5.11 -17.71 3.20
N GLY A 19 6.23 -18.13 2.62
CA GLY A 19 6.29 -18.60 1.24
C GLY A 19 6.15 -17.46 0.24
N LEU A 20 6.67 -17.67 -0.97
CA LEU A 20 6.44 -16.75 -2.08
C LEU A 20 4.97 -16.84 -2.54
N PRO A 21 4.33 -15.72 -2.93
CA PRO A 21 2.89 -15.68 -3.25
C PRO A 21 2.41 -16.62 -4.36
N ASP A 22 3.32 -17.27 -5.10
CA ASP A 22 3.01 -18.13 -6.25
C ASP A 22 3.19 -19.63 -6.01
N GLY A 23 3.61 -20.05 -4.80
CA GLY A 23 3.85 -21.46 -4.48
C GLY A 23 4.91 -22.13 -5.37
N SER A 24 5.76 -21.36 -6.06
CA SER A 24 6.82 -21.92 -6.88
C SER A 24 7.94 -22.48 -5.99
N ALA A 25 8.02 -23.81 -5.92
CA ALA A 25 9.26 -24.44 -5.52
C ALA A 25 10.36 -23.97 -6.49
N GLY A 26 11.35 -23.24 -5.98
CA GLY A 26 12.56 -22.88 -6.73
C GLY A 26 12.69 -21.44 -7.24
N ARG A 27 11.83 -20.47 -6.86
CA ARG A 27 12.16 -19.05 -7.12
C ARG A 27 13.33 -18.60 -6.24
N ARG A 28 14.31 -17.95 -6.87
CA ARG A 28 15.46 -17.35 -6.18
C ARG A 28 14.99 -16.06 -5.49
N LEU A 29 15.39 -15.89 -4.24
CA LEU A 29 15.05 -14.75 -3.40
C LEU A 29 16.04 -13.59 -3.64
N GLY A 30 15.86 -12.50 -2.90
CA GLY A 30 16.66 -11.29 -3.05
C GLY A 30 16.01 -10.27 -3.97
N THR A 31 16.13 -9.02 -3.57
CA THR A 31 15.43 -7.87 -4.18
C THR A 31 16.37 -6.73 -4.56
N GLU A 32 17.62 -6.74 -4.09
CA GLU A 32 18.67 -5.75 -4.39
C GLU A 32 19.99 -6.47 -4.66
N ALA A 33 20.82 -5.92 -5.54
CA ALA A 33 22.18 -6.40 -5.76
C ALA A 33 23.10 -5.29 -6.23
N VAL A 34 24.41 -5.50 -6.06
CA VAL A 34 25.46 -4.80 -6.79
C VAL A 34 26.23 -5.81 -7.64
N GLY A 35 26.73 -5.37 -8.78
CA GLY A 35 27.56 -6.20 -9.63
C GLY A 35 27.97 -5.53 -10.93
N VAL A 36 28.33 -6.33 -11.91
CA VAL A 36 28.91 -5.87 -13.17
C VAL A 36 28.04 -6.29 -14.35
N VAL A 37 27.78 -5.36 -15.26
CA VAL A 37 27.03 -5.62 -16.48
C VAL A 37 27.82 -6.57 -17.39
N THR A 38 27.24 -7.72 -17.74
CA THR A 38 27.87 -8.75 -18.58
C THR A 38 27.32 -8.81 -20.00
N ALA A 39 26.11 -8.29 -20.21
CA ALA A 39 25.45 -8.21 -21.50
C ALA A 39 24.36 -7.12 -21.44
N VAL A 40 24.17 -6.40 -22.54
CA VAL A 40 23.19 -5.33 -22.69
C VAL A 40 22.46 -5.51 -24.03
N SER A 41 21.14 -5.27 -24.04
CA SER A 41 20.39 -5.25 -25.29
C SER A 41 20.84 -4.07 -26.16
N PRO A 42 20.95 -4.23 -27.50
CA PRO A 42 21.26 -3.11 -28.39
C PRO A 42 20.32 -1.90 -28.26
N SER A 43 19.10 -2.13 -27.76
CA SER A 43 18.09 -1.09 -27.51
C SER A 43 18.32 -0.26 -26.24
N VAL A 44 19.42 -0.48 -25.48
CA VAL A 44 19.72 0.19 -24.20
C VAL A 44 21.11 0.84 -24.27
N PRO A 45 21.26 2.00 -24.93
CA PRO A 45 22.58 2.59 -25.19
C PRO A 45 23.26 3.20 -23.95
N ALA A 46 22.53 3.37 -22.85
CA ALA A 46 23.02 4.04 -21.63
C ALA A 46 23.90 3.14 -20.75
N LEU A 47 23.91 1.82 -20.97
CA LEU A 47 24.68 0.85 -20.19
C LEU A 47 25.69 0.16 -21.09
N ARG A 48 26.88 -0.11 -20.56
CA ARG A 48 27.96 -0.84 -21.22
C ARG A 48 28.30 -2.10 -20.45
N VAL A 49 28.81 -3.09 -21.17
CA VAL A 49 29.49 -4.22 -20.53
C VAL A 49 30.63 -3.67 -19.67
N ASP A 50 30.84 -4.29 -18.51
CA ASP A 50 31.79 -3.91 -17.46
C ASP A 50 31.38 -2.70 -16.57
N ASP A 51 30.23 -2.06 -16.83
CA ASP A 51 29.71 -1.04 -15.91
C ASP A 51 29.40 -1.66 -14.52
N ARG A 52 29.85 -0.99 -13.45
CA ARG A 52 29.52 -1.34 -12.07
C ARG A 52 28.20 -0.70 -11.67
N VAL A 53 27.23 -1.53 -11.30
CA VAL A 53 25.84 -1.09 -11.08
C VAL A 53 25.24 -1.69 -9.81
N ALA A 54 24.45 -0.88 -9.11
CA ALA A 54 23.51 -1.32 -8.08
C ALA A 54 22.12 -1.39 -8.71
N VAL A 55 21.33 -2.38 -8.33
CA VAL A 55 20.03 -2.65 -8.95
C VAL A 55 18.97 -2.88 -7.89
N PHE A 56 17.86 -2.16 -8.04
CA PHE A 56 16.62 -2.41 -7.31
C PHE A 56 15.43 -1.93 -8.17
N PRO A 57 14.32 -2.70 -8.29
CA PRO A 57 14.16 -4.06 -7.80
C PRO A 57 14.90 -5.07 -8.70
N ALA A 58 15.52 -6.06 -8.06
CA ALA A 58 16.31 -7.12 -8.66
C ALA A 58 15.79 -8.48 -8.18
N LEU A 59 14.61 -8.88 -8.65
CA LEU A 59 13.98 -10.13 -8.22
C LEU A 59 14.87 -11.34 -8.54
N GLY A 60 15.21 -12.13 -7.51
CA GLY A 60 16.14 -13.24 -7.64
C GLY A 60 17.60 -12.85 -7.50
N ALA A 61 17.90 -11.72 -6.86
CA ALA A 61 19.26 -11.23 -6.64
C ALA A 61 20.19 -12.20 -5.88
N TRP A 62 19.66 -13.17 -5.13
CA TRP A 62 20.45 -14.26 -4.54
C TRP A 62 20.80 -15.31 -5.61
N SER A 63 21.52 -14.87 -6.64
CA SER A 63 21.99 -15.63 -7.79
C SER A 63 23.33 -15.06 -8.26
N GLU A 64 24.19 -15.88 -8.86
CA GLU A 64 25.44 -15.39 -9.48
C GLU A 64 25.17 -14.45 -10.67
N HIS A 65 24.06 -14.66 -11.38
CA HIS A 65 23.66 -13.88 -12.54
C HIS A 65 22.17 -13.56 -12.51
N ILE A 66 21.83 -12.33 -12.87
CA ILE A 66 20.45 -11.85 -12.97
C ILE A 66 20.24 -11.01 -14.22
N THR A 67 18.99 -11.01 -14.69
CA THR A 67 18.50 -10.13 -15.75
C THR A 67 17.51 -9.14 -15.13
N VAL A 68 17.74 -7.85 -15.35
CA VAL A 68 16.91 -6.77 -14.82
C VAL A 68 16.47 -5.83 -15.94
N PRO A 69 15.33 -5.13 -15.79
CA PRO A 69 14.92 -4.10 -16.74
C PRO A 69 15.96 -2.99 -16.87
N ALA A 70 16.11 -2.42 -18.06
CA ALA A 70 17.11 -1.41 -18.41
C ALA A 70 17.12 -0.17 -17.49
N GLN A 71 15.98 0.14 -16.87
CA GLN A 71 15.76 1.27 -15.99
C GLN A 71 16.11 1.01 -14.51
N ALA A 72 16.41 -0.24 -14.13
CA ALA A 72 16.73 -0.60 -12.75
C ALA A 72 18.18 -0.33 -12.32
N PRO A 73 19.20 -0.48 -13.19
CA PRO A 73 20.59 -0.21 -12.83
C PRO A 73 20.89 1.26 -12.56
N VAL A 74 21.62 1.50 -11.46
CA VAL A 74 22.22 2.78 -11.09
C VAL A 74 23.73 2.60 -11.04
N ALA A 75 24.49 3.48 -11.68
CA ALA A 75 25.95 3.43 -11.68
C ALA A 75 26.52 3.56 -10.25
N VAL A 76 27.51 2.73 -9.92
CA VAL A 76 28.21 2.77 -8.63
C VAL A 76 29.58 3.42 -8.83
N PRO A 77 29.82 4.61 -8.23
CA PRO A 77 31.12 5.28 -8.31
C PRO A 77 32.25 4.45 -7.68
N ASP A 78 33.46 4.54 -8.22
CA ASP A 78 34.66 3.84 -7.71
C ASP A 78 34.99 4.14 -6.24
N SER A 79 34.54 5.27 -5.72
CA SER A 79 34.70 5.64 -4.32
C SER A 79 33.82 4.82 -3.35
N LEU A 80 32.81 4.09 -3.85
CA LEU A 80 31.93 3.27 -3.03
C LEU A 80 32.29 1.79 -3.14
N SER A 81 32.50 1.17 -1.98
CA SER A 81 32.64 -0.28 -1.88
C SER A 81 31.35 -1.00 -2.26
N ASP A 82 31.47 -2.22 -2.78
CA ASP A 82 30.32 -3.05 -3.15
C ASP A 82 29.46 -3.35 -1.91
N GLU A 83 30.06 -3.53 -0.73
CA GLU A 83 29.32 -3.73 0.52
C GLU A 83 28.39 -2.56 0.82
N THR A 84 28.89 -1.33 0.65
CA THR A 84 28.09 -0.12 0.85
C THR A 84 27.04 -0.01 -0.23
N ALA A 85 27.44 -0.10 -1.50
CA ALA A 85 26.54 0.02 -2.64
C ALA A 85 25.40 -0.99 -2.62
N SER A 86 25.66 -2.21 -2.13
CA SER A 86 24.70 -3.31 -2.10
C SER A 86 23.48 -3.03 -1.22
N VAL A 87 23.55 -2.11 -0.26
CA VAL A 87 22.47 -1.78 0.68
C VAL A 87 21.96 -0.34 0.52
N LEU A 88 22.46 0.39 -0.48
CA LEU A 88 22.18 1.82 -0.59
C LEU A 88 20.83 2.12 -1.23
N LEU A 89 20.41 1.44 -2.29
CA LEU A 89 19.24 1.86 -3.05
C LEU A 89 17.97 1.65 -2.22
N VAL A 90 17.73 0.44 -1.73
CA VAL A 90 16.53 0.14 -0.92
C VAL A 90 16.47 1.04 0.29
N ASN A 91 17.53 1.05 1.10
CA ASN A 91 17.50 1.77 2.38
C ASN A 91 17.45 3.29 2.19
N THR A 92 18.16 3.85 1.21
CA THR A 92 18.16 5.30 0.96
C THR A 92 16.83 5.76 0.42
N ILE A 93 16.26 5.03 -0.55
CA ILE A 93 14.94 5.40 -1.05
C ILE A 93 13.91 5.27 0.07
N THR A 94 13.91 4.19 0.86
CA THR A 94 13.02 4.04 2.03
C THR A 94 13.18 5.19 3.04
N SER A 95 14.41 5.58 3.39
CA SER A 95 14.65 6.67 4.36
C SER A 95 14.14 8.02 3.87
N ARG A 96 14.43 8.38 2.61
CA ARG A 96 13.96 9.62 1.98
C ARG A 96 12.45 9.66 1.93
N ASP A 97 11.87 8.53 1.58
CA ASP A 97 10.45 8.33 1.52
C ASP A 97 9.84 8.59 2.90
N VAL A 98 10.28 7.89 3.94
CA VAL A 98 9.82 8.10 5.31
C VAL A 98 9.90 9.56 5.72
N LEU A 99 11.00 10.24 5.43
CA LEU A 99 11.15 11.65 5.79
C LEU A 99 10.20 12.58 5.04
N ARG A 100 9.84 12.29 3.79
CA ARG A 100 8.78 13.04 3.10
C ARG A 100 7.43 12.89 3.81
N ALA A 101 7.09 11.68 4.26
CA ALA A 101 5.89 11.49 5.08
C ALA A 101 6.02 12.23 6.43
N VAL A 102 7.20 12.22 7.05
CA VAL A 102 7.42 13.00 8.27
C VAL A 102 7.27 14.50 8.02
N ASP A 103 7.81 15.05 6.93
CA ASP A 103 7.64 16.45 6.51
C ASP A 103 6.14 16.80 6.41
N GLU A 104 5.36 15.98 5.67
CA GLU A 104 3.92 16.16 5.48
C GLU A 104 3.14 16.07 6.81
N LEU A 105 3.42 15.07 7.63
CA LEU A 105 2.75 14.86 8.91
C LEU A 105 3.09 15.96 9.93
N ARG A 106 4.35 16.42 9.95
CA ARG A 106 4.77 17.57 10.77
C ARG A 106 4.03 18.84 10.32
N ALA A 107 3.92 19.08 9.01
CA ALA A 107 3.16 20.22 8.49
C ALA A 107 1.67 20.14 8.85
N ALA A 108 1.03 18.98 8.62
CA ALA A 108 -0.38 18.74 8.92
C ALA A 108 -0.70 18.85 10.42
N ALA A 109 0.23 18.46 11.28
CA ALA A 109 0.11 18.60 12.74
C ALA A 109 0.42 20.02 13.24
N ALA A 110 0.81 20.95 12.36
CA ALA A 110 1.38 22.24 12.73
C ALA A 110 2.49 22.08 13.79
N ALA A 111 3.37 21.11 13.56
CA ALA A 111 4.43 20.71 14.47
C ALA A 111 5.37 21.90 14.76
N PRO A 112 5.61 22.22 16.04
CA PRO A 112 6.64 23.19 16.42
C PRO A 112 8.00 22.79 15.83
N SER A 113 8.82 23.76 15.41
CA SER A 113 10.13 23.51 14.81
C SER A 113 11.09 22.76 15.75
N ASP A 114 10.91 22.94 17.06
CA ASP A 114 11.66 22.30 18.14
C ASP A 114 11.06 20.95 18.59
N SER A 115 9.95 20.51 17.99
CA SER A 115 9.36 19.21 18.33
C SER A 115 10.23 18.05 17.83
N PRO A 116 10.59 17.07 18.67
CA PRO A 116 11.48 16.01 18.24
C PRO A 116 10.79 14.99 17.32
N LEU A 117 11.54 14.43 16.38
CA LEU A 117 11.20 13.22 15.66
C LEU A 117 11.67 12.01 16.48
N LEU A 118 10.74 11.14 16.87
CA LEU A 118 11.11 9.86 17.48
C LEU A 118 11.42 8.85 16.38
N VAL A 119 12.60 8.23 16.42
CA VAL A 119 13.00 7.21 15.45
C VAL A 119 13.19 5.89 16.17
N SER A 120 12.28 4.94 15.98
CA SER A 120 12.43 3.58 16.48
C SER A 120 13.33 2.76 15.57
N GLY A 121 14.01 1.75 16.12
CA GLY A 121 15.00 0.98 15.37
C GLY A 121 16.14 1.84 14.83
N ALA A 122 16.50 2.92 15.52
CA ALA A 122 17.45 3.94 15.06
C ALA A 122 18.85 3.40 14.72
N ALA A 123 19.24 2.24 15.26
CA ALA A 123 20.51 1.58 14.94
C ALA A 123 20.48 0.75 13.63
N SER A 124 19.31 0.56 13.01
CA SER A 124 19.18 -0.13 11.72
C SER A 124 19.78 0.67 10.56
N ALA A 125 19.98 0.05 9.40
CA ALA A 125 20.47 0.76 8.21
C ALA A 125 19.56 1.93 7.82
N VAL A 126 18.26 1.70 7.72
CA VAL A 126 17.25 2.73 7.42
C VAL A 126 17.12 3.74 8.56
N GLY A 127 17.05 3.28 9.81
CA GLY A 127 16.94 4.16 10.98
C GLY A 127 18.10 5.14 11.08
N LYS A 128 19.33 4.69 10.80
CA LYS A 128 20.51 5.55 10.76
C LYS A 128 20.41 6.65 9.69
N LEU A 129 19.92 6.31 8.49
CA LEU A 129 19.70 7.28 7.42
C LEU A 129 18.64 8.31 7.82
N ILE A 130 17.53 7.87 8.44
CA ILE A 130 16.48 8.76 8.95
C ILE A 130 17.04 9.72 10.01
N VAL A 131 17.80 9.21 10.98
CA VAL A 131 18.42 10.06 12.03
C VAL A 131 19.33 11.11 11.40
N GLN A 132 20.25 10.71 10.51
CA GLN A 132 21.17 11.65 9.86
C GLN A 132 20.41 12.71 9.06
N GLN A 133 19.49 12.29 8.19
CA GLN A 133 18.78 13.19 7.30
C GLN A 133 17.77 14.09 8.03
N ALA A 134 17.23 13.67 9.17
CA ALA A 134 16.43 14.53 10.05
C ALA A 134 17.30 15.60 10.72
N ARG A 135 18.53 15.25 11.14
CA ARG A 135 19.50 16.21 11.66
C ARG A 135 19.96 17.22 10.62
N ASP A 136 20.19 16.78 9.38
CA ASP A 136 20.57 17.68 8.28
C ASP A 136 19.46 18.72 7.98
N ARG A 137 18.20 18.40 8.32
CA ARG A 137 17.04 19.32 8.28
C ARG A 137 16.92 20.22 9.51
N GLY A 138 17.78 20.04 10.51
CA GLY A 138 17.75 20.77 11.78
C GLY A 138 16.68 20.30 12.76
N TRP A 139 16.10 19.11 12.56
CA TRP A 139 15.09 18.60 13.49
C TRP A 139 15.74 17.96 14.72
N PRO A 140 15.20 18.22 15.93
CA PRO A 140 15.57 17.43 17.10
C PRO A 140 15.14 15.98 16.89
N VAL A 141 15.97 15.03 17.32
CA VAL A 141 15.72 13.60 17.15
C VAL A 141 15.88 12.90 18.49
N VAL A 142 14.97 11.98 18.80
CA VAL A 142 15.16 11.01 19.89
C VAL A 142 15.22 9.62 19.27
N ALA A 143 16.33 8.92 19.51
CA ALA A 143 16.55 7.57 19.00
C ALA A 143 16.03 6.52 19.99
N VAL A 144 15.21 5.58 19.52
CA VAL A 144 14.73 4.44 20.32
C VAL A 144 15.33 3.15 19.77
N VAL A 145 15.92 2.37 20.66
CA VAL A 145 16.60 1.11 20.32
C VAL A 145 16.26 0.01 21.33
N ARG A 146 16.41 -1.25 20.93
CA ARG A 146 16.04 -2.41 21.75
C ARG A 146 17.11 -2.92 22.73
N SER A 147 18.34 -2.41 22.67
CA SER A 147 19.45 -2.91 23.49
C SER A 147 20.58 -1.88 23.63
N ASP A 148 21.40 -2.05 24.68
CA ASP A 148 22.59 -1.21 24.91
C ASP A 148 23.60 -1.28 23.78
N ARG A 149 23.76 -2.46 23.15
CA ARG A 149 24.61 -2.62 21.97
C ARG A 149 24.17 -1.69 20.84
N SER A 150 22.87 -1.64 20.55
CA SER A 150 22.32 -0.74 19.54
C SER A 150 22.43 0.72 19.98
N ALA A 151 22.31 1.00 21.27
CA ALA A 151 22.48 2.34 21.81
C ALA A 151 23.91 2.85 21.62
N SER A 152 24.92 2.02 21.86
CA SER A 152 26.33 2.34 21.59
C SER A 152 26.54 2.70 20.11
N THR A 153 25.94 1.97 19.17
CA THR A 153 26.02 2.31 17.74
C THR A 153 25.48 3.71 17.45
N VAL A 154 24.33 4.09 18.02
CA VAL A 154 23.74 5.41 17.82
C VAL A 154 24.61 6.49 18.45
N ARG A 155 25.08 6.29 19.69
CA ARG A 155 25.94 7.27 20.40
C ARG A 155 27.29 7.48 19.73
N THR A 156 27.88 6.44 19.13
CA THR A 156 29.14 6.59 18.37
C THR A 156 28.95 7.45 17.13
N ASN A 157 27.83 7.30 16.41
CA ASN A 157 27.56 8.12 15.22
C ASN A 157 27.10 9.54 15.60
N TRP A 158 26.34 9.66 16.69
CA TRP A 158 25.69 10.89 17.12
C TRP A 158 25.71 11.04 18.65
N PRO A 159 26.81 11.55 19.23
CA PRO A 159 26.97 11.66 20.69
C PRO A 159 25.93 12.56 21.36
N ASP A 160 25.33 13.47 20.60
CA ASP A 160 24.37 14.49 21.00
C ASP A 160 22.90 14.08 20.81
N VAL A 161 22.61 12.94 20.17
CA VAL A 161 21.24 12.44 20.01
C VAL A 161 20.83 11.67 21.27
N PRO A 162 19.75 12.05 21.97
CA PRO A 162 19.20 11.26 23.07
C PRO A 162 18.82 9.85 22.61
N VAL A 163 19.22 8.83 23.38
CA VAL A 163 18.97 7.42 23.06
C VAL A 163 18.22 6.74 24.19
N VAL A 164 17.06 6.19 23.89
CA VAL A 164 16.21 5.42 24.81
C VAL A 164 16.31 3.93 24.50
N VAL A 165 16.55 3.11 25.51
CA VAL A 165 16.61 1.65 25.37
C VAL A 165 15.26 1.04 25.75
N SER A 166 14.43 0.70 24.76
CA SER A 166 13.08 0.15 24.98
C SER A 166 13.05 -1.27 25.55
N GLY A 167 14.20 -1.96 25.57
CA GLY A 167 14.35 -3.31 26.13
C GLY A 167 14.54 -3.36 27.64
N SER A 168 14.85 -2.22 28.28
CA SER A 168 15.00 -2.11 29.74
C SER A 168 13.70 -1.69 30.43
N GLY A 169 13.51 -2.10 31.68
CA GLY A 169 12.38 -1.63 32.48
C GLY A 169 12.43 -0.12 32.71
N GLY A 170 11.28 0.56 32.61
CA GLY A 170 11.16 2.00 32.89
C GLY A 170 11.54 2.94 31.75
N TRP A 171 11.78 2.42 30.53
CA TRP A 171 12.14 3.19 29.35
C TRP A 171 11.14 4.32 28.99
N GLN A 172 9.87 4.21 29.42
CA GLN A 172 8.87 5.25 29.23
C GLN A 172 9.26 6.56 29.93
N ARG A 173 9.79 6.47 31.16
CA ARG A 173 10.25 7.64 31.92
C ARG A 173 11.50 8.25 31.30
N GLU A 174 12.39 7.40 30.79
CA GLU A 174 13.58 7.84 30.06
C GLU A 174 13.19 8.60 28.79
N LEU A 175 12.19 8.10 28.05
CA LEU A 175 11.65 8.79 26.89
C LEU A 175 10.96 10.11 27.24
N GLU A 176 10.12 10.14 28.28
CA GLU A 176 9.50 11.36 28.80
C GLU A 176 10.54 12.42 29.15
N GLY A 177 11.65 12.02 29.80
CA GLY A 177 12.78 12.88 30.09
C GLY A 177 13.51 13.35 28.82
N ALA A 178 13.71 12.46 27.85
CA ALA A 178 14.40 12.77 26.60
C ALA A 178 13.65 13.77 25.71
N VAL A 179 12.31 13.74 25.72
CA VAL A 179 11.49 14.70 24.95
C VAL A 179 11.18 15.98 25.74
N GLY A 180 11.43 15.98 27.05
CA GLY A 180 11.34 17.18 27.91
C GLY A 180 9.93 17.78 27.99
N GLY A 181 8.88 16.97 27.81
CA GLY A 181 7.49 17.45 27.76
C GLY A 181 7.11 18.16 26.44
N THR A 182 8.03 18.24 25.48
CA THR A 182 7.73 18.76 24.13
C THR A 182 6.79 17.79 23.43
N PRO A 183 5.72 18.27 22.78
CA PRO A 183 4.85 17.41 21.98
C PRO A 183 5.67 16.66 20.91
N VAL A 184 5.42 15.37 20.76
CA VAL A 184 6.01 14.54 19.70
C VAL A 184 4.95 14.32 18.64
N PRO A 185 4.93 15.10 17.55
CA PRO A 185 3.86 15.08 16.54
C PRO A 185 4.04 13.98 15.49
N VAL A 186 5.23 13.40 15.38
CA VAL A 186 5.49 12.30 14.43
C VAL A 186 6.48 11.30 15.03
N ILE A 187 6.20 10.02 14.82
CA ILE A 187 7.10 8.91 15.15
C ILE A 187 7.41 8.14 13.86
N ALA A 188 8.69 7.93 13.56
CA ALA A 188 9.15 7.01 12.54
C ALA A 188 9.41 5.64 13.20
N ASP A 189 8.45 4.72 13.10
CA ASP A 189 8.51 3.41 13.74
C ASP A 189 9.03 2.32 12.80
N ALA A 190 10.13 1.65 13.17
CA ALA A 190 10.70 0.54 12.43
C ALA A 190 10.11 -0.84 12.75
N HIS A 191 9.33 -0.98 13.84
CA HIS A 191 9.15 -2.26 14.50
C HIS A 191 7.76 -2.88 14.36
N GLY A 192 6.69 -2.14 14.06
CA GLY A 192 5.38 -2.74 13.75
C GLY A 192 4.77 -3.61 14.86
N GLY A 193 5.28 -3.50 16.08
CA GLY A 193 4.89 -4.26 17.27
C GLY A 193 4.66 -3.34 18.47
N PRO A 194 4.43 -3.87 19.68
CA PRO A 194 3.91 -3.10 20.84
C PRO A 194 4.87 -2.06 21.48
N LEU A 195 5.85 -1.50 20.76
CA LEU A 195 6.79 -0.45 21.20
C LEU A 195 7.06 0.54 20.04
N PRO A 196 7.21 1.86 20.26
CA PRO A 196 6.56 2.74 21.20
C PRO A 196 5.40 3.47 20.50
N SER A 197 4.24 2.81 20.34
CA SER A 197 3.04 3.56 19.98
C SER A 197 2.65 4.48 21.12
N ARG A 198 1.91 5.56 20.86
CA ARG A 198 1.40 6.52 21.87
C ARG A 198 0.85 5.88 23.13
N ARG A 199 0.28 4.66 23.04
CA ARG A 199 -0.26 3.93 24.20
C ARG A 199 0.80 3.48 25.20
N SER A 200 2.05 3.35 24.78
CA SER A 200 3.18 2.98 25.63
C SER A 200 3.91 4.19 26.26
N CYS A 201 3.72 5.41 25.72
CA CYS A 201 4.40 6.62 26.19
C CYS A 201 3.36 7.63 26.68
N ARG A 202 3.35 7.98 27.96
CA ARG A 202 2.39 8.95 28.53
C ARG A 202 2.81 10.39 28.21
N LEU A 203 3.04 10.68 26.93
CA LEU A 203 3.50 12.00 26.49
C LEU A 203 2.34 13.02 26.45
N PRO A 204 2.58 14.30 26.78
CA PRO A 204 1.55 15.33 26.80
C PRO A 204 0.86 15.48 25.44
N ALA A 205 -0.47 15.50 25.48
CA ALA A 205 -1.34 15.38 24.33
C ALA A 205 -1.37 16.64 23.43
N ARG A 206 -0.91 16.50 22.18
CA ARG A 206 -1.58 16.93 20.94
C ARG A 206 -1.22 15.93 19.83
N ARG A 207 -2.14 15.66 18.88
CA ARG A 207 -2.10 14.64 17.80
C ARG A 207 -0.70 14.28 17.27
N ALA A 208 -0.40 13.00 17.11
CA ALA A 208 0.76 12.55 16.35
C ALA A 208 0.41 11.37 15.49
N ALA A 209 1.03 11.38 14.31
CA ALA A 209 0.95 10.34 13.32
C ALA A 209 2.17 9.42 13.44
N GLU A 210 1.93 8.11 13.33
CA GLU A 210 2.95 7.08 13.41
C GLU A 210 3.15 6.47 12.02
N HIS A 211 4.39 6.50 11.50
CA HIS A 211 4.73 5.91 10.20
C HIS A 211 5.54 4.63 10.40
N HIS A 212 5.02 3.48 9.96
CA HIS A 212 5.60 2.16 10.18
C HIS A 212 6.48 1.70 9.00
N LEU A 213 7.72 1.25 9.25
CA LEU A 213 8.71 0.82 8.23
C LEU A 213 8.57 -0.66 7.81
N GLY A 214 7.53 -1.35 8.29
CA GLY A 214 7.31 -2.77 8.03
C GLY A 214 6.63 -3.04 6.69
N GLY A 215 7.40 -3.21 5.63
CA GLY A 215 6.93 -3.83 4.37
C GLY A 215 7.40 -3.11 3.11
N ALA A 216 8.09 -3.87 2.24
CA ALA A 216 8.58 -3.44 0.95
C ALA A 216 7.47 -2.82 0.08
N ASP A 217 7.71 -1.61 -0.45
CA ASP A 217 7.89 -1.35 -1.90
C ASP A 217 8.01 0.16 -2.19
N LEU A 218 8.67 0.48 -3.30
CA LEU A 218 9.64 1.55 -3.48
C LEU A 218 9.29 2.49 -4.64
N ARG A 219 8.01 2.60 -5.01
CA ARG A 219 7.55 3.44 -6.13
C ARG A 219 6.18 4.10 -5.89
N HIS A 220 5.99 4.81 -4.77
CA HIS A 220 4.75 5.57 -4.57
C HIS A 220 4.87 6.91 -3.83
N ARG A 221 5.71 7.83 -4.31
CA ARG A 221 5.81 9.17 -3.69
C ARG A 221 5.90 10.31 -4.67
N HIS A 222 4.85 10.44 -5.48
CA HIS A 222 4.61 11.66 -6.25
C HIS A 222 3.15 12.15 -6.28
N ARG A 223 2.22 11.67 -5.45
CA ARG A 223 0.83 12.16 -5.54
C ARG A 223 -0.10 12.04 -4.32
N ILE A 224 0.43 12.11 -3.09
CA ILE A 224 -0.42 12.23 -1.87
C ILE A 224 -0.69 13.70 -1.48
N ALA A 225 -0.20 14.66 -2.27
CA ALA A 225 -0.51 16.08 -2.12
C ALA A 225 -1.76 16.49 -2.93
N GLN A 226 -2.92 15.86 -2.67
CA GLN A 226 -4.26 16.41 -2.93
C GLN A 226 -5.37 15.83 -2.02
N ALA A 227 -5.06 14.89 -1.12
CA ALA A 227 -6.03 14.42 -0.12
C ALA A 227 -6.14 15.39 1.08
N GLU A 228 -6.51 16.64 0.82
CA GLU A 228 -6.95 17.57 1.87
C GLU A 228 -8.41 17.25 2.26
N LEU A 229 -8.59 16.92 3.54
CA LEU A 229 -9.64 17.48 4.40
C LEU A 229 -11.05 17.63 3.80
N THR A 230 -11.85 16.56 3.74
CA THR A 230 -13.31 16.72 3.87
C THR A 230 -13.68 16.75 5.35
N LYS A 231 -13.57 17.93 5.98
CA LYS A 231 -14.53 18.30 7.03
C LYS A 231 -15.76 18.90 6.33
N PRO A 232 -17.00 18.53 6.69
CA PRO A 232 -18.17 19.16 6.11
C PRO A 232 -18.26 20.62 6.57
N GLY A 233 -18.13 21.56 5.62
CA GLY A 233 -18.59 22.93 5.79
C GLY A 233 -20.13 22.98 5.73
N PRO A 234 -20.77 24.09 6.17
CA PRO A 234 -22.22 24.18 6.26
C PRO A 234 -22.86 24.12 4.86
N GLN A 235 -23.98 23.39 4.81
CA GLN A 235 -24.69 22.95 3.62
C GLN A 235 -25.05 24.06 2.62
N GLY A 236 -24.77 23.79 1.34
CA GLY A 236 -25.60 24.22 0.22
C GLY A 236 -26.18 22.96 -0.42
N SER A 237 -27.51 22.86 -0.47
CA SER A 237 -28.23 21.76 -1.13
C SER A 237 -27.99 21.79 -2.64
N SER A 238 -27.06 20.99 -3.12
CA SER A 238 -27.03 20.51 -4.50
C SER A 238 -27.18 19.01 -4.45
N ASP A 239 -28.01 18.41 -5.31
CA ASP A 239 -28.18 16.96 -5.44
C ASP A 239 -26.81 16.26 -5.59
N LEU A 240 -26.25 15.80 -4.47
CA LEU A 240 -25.02 15.03 -4.45
C LEU A 240 -25.38 13.61 -4.90
N MET A 241 -24.64 13.06 -5.86
CA MET A 241 -24.79 11.66 -6.26
C MET A 241 -24.77 10.76 -5.02
N GLU A 242 -25.83 9.96 -4.87
CA GLU A 242 -26.03 8.99 -3.80
C GLU A 242 -26.25 7.63 -4.46
N PHE A 243 -25.45 6.62 -4.11
CA PHE A 243 -25.58 5.28 -4.66
C PHE A 243 -26.70 4.55 -3.93
N LYS A 244 -27.91 4.55 -4.49
CA LYS A 244 -29.09 3.95 -3.86
C LYS A 244 -29.19 2.45 -4.11
N THR A 245 -28.56 1.96 -5.17
CA THR A 245 -28.58 0.55 -5.55
C THR A 245 -27.18 0.08 -5.90
N ILE A 246 -26.81 -1.12 -5.43
CA ILE A 246 -25.52 -1.73 -5.71
C ILE A 246 -25.72 -3.03 -6.47
N GLY A 247 -25.14 -3.12 -7.66
CA GLY A 247 -25.16 -4.33 -8.48
C GLY A 247 -23.83 -5.07 -8.38
N THR A 248 -23.86 -6.40 -8.36
CA THR A 248 -22.63 -7.21 -8.49
C THR A 248 -22.61 -7.93 -9.83
N ILE A 249 -21.52 -7.76 -10.57
CA ILE A 249 -21.21 -8.55 -11.76
C ILE A 249 -20.21 -9.62 -11.32
N GLY A 250 -20.75 -10.79 -10.99
CA GLY A 250 -20.04 -11.84 -10.28
C GLY A 250 -20.56 -12.01 -8.86
N ALA A 251 -20.50 -13.25 -8.37
CA ALA A 251 -21.00 -13.66 -7.06
C ALA A 251 -19.93 -14.43 -6.27
N GLY A 252 -18.65 -14.12 -6.49
CA GLY A 252 -17.55 -14.71 -5.73
C GLY A 252 -17.42 -14.13 -4.32
N ALA A 253 -16.57 -14.73 -3.49
CA ALA A 253 -16.39 -14.31 -2.10
C ALA A 253 -16.09 -12.80 -1.91
N PRO A 254 -15.24 -12.13 -2.71
CA PRO A 254 -15.04 -10.69 -2.59
C PRO A 254 -16.31 -9.87 -2.84
N ALA A 255 -17.08 -10.20 -3.89
CA ALA A 255 -18.34 -9.52 -4.19
C ALA A 255 -19.35 -9.69 -3.06
N GLN A 256 -19.52 -10.92 -2.55
CA GLN A 256 -20.43 -11.21 -1.46
C GLN A 256 -20.04 -10.46 -0.18
N ALA A 257 -18.73 -10.33 0.12
CA ALA A 257 -18.26 -9.61 1.29
C ALA A 257 -18.62 -8.12 1.24
N VAL A 258 -18.34 -7.44 0.12
CA VAL A 258 -18.68 -6.02 -0.04
C VAL A 258 -20.20 -5.82 -0.09
N ALA A 259 -20.92 -6.69 -0.81
CA ALA A 259 -22.38 -6.69 -0.86
C ALA A 259 -23.03 -6.86 0.53
N ALA A 260 -22.47 -7.68 1.41
CA ALA A 260 -22.97 -7.85 2.77
C ALA A 260 -22.84 -6.57 3.61
N HIS A 261 -21.77 -5.77 3.40
CA HIS A 261 -21.65 -4.46 4.05
C HIS A 261 -22.70 -3.48 3.56
N ALA A 262 -22.93 -3.44 2.24
CA ALA A 262 -23.97 -2.62 1.63
C ALA A 262 -25.37 -2.96 2.15
N ALA A 263 -25.72 -4.25 2.15
CA ALA A 263 -27.01 -4.74 2.64
C ALA A 263 -27.23 -4.41 4.12
N ARG A 264 -26.20 -4.58 4.97
CA ARG A 264 -26.24 -4.21 6.40
C ARG A 264 -26.37 -2.71 6.64
N ALA A 265 -25.84 -1.88 5.76
CA ALA A 265 -26.01 -0.44 5.76
C ALA A 265 -27.37 0.02 5.17
N GLY A 266 -28.16 -0.90 4.63
CA GLY A 266 -29.51 -0.63 4.13
C GLY A 266 -29.59 -0.34 2.62
N HIS A 267 -28.50 -0.54 1.88
CA HIS A 267 -28.47 -0.37 0.43
C HIS A 267 -29.00 -1.63 -0.26
N PRO A 268 -30.03 -1.54 -1.12
CA PRO A 268 -30.45 -2.64 -1.99
C PRO A 268 -29.31 -3.21 -2.83
N VAL A 269 -29.16 -4.54 -2.80
CA VAL A 269 -28.12 -5.26 -3.57
C VAL A 269 -28.73 -6.20 -4.61
N LEU A 270 -28.32 -6.03 -5.86
CA LEU A 270 -28.67 -6.90 -6.99
C LEU A 270 -27.48 -7.80 -7.34
N VAL A 271 -27.57 -9.09 -7.02
CA VAL A 271 -26.47 -10.04 -7.24
C VAL A 271 -26.65 -10.72 -8.59
N SER A 272 -25.60 -10.74 -9.42
CA SER A 272 -25.63 -11.47 -10.71
C SER A 272 -24.42 -12.39 -10.90
N ASN A 273 -24.59 -13.40 -11.76
CA ASN A 273 -23.50 -14.23 -12.27
C ASN A 273 -23.78 -14.67 -13.73
N SER A 274 -22.85 -15.40 -14.34
CA SER A 274 -23.01 -15.88 -15.73
C SER A 274 -24.02 -17.01 -15.91
N ARG A 275 -24.46 -17.68 -14.84
CA ARG A 275 -25.36 -18.84 -14.85
C ARG A 275 -26.84 -18.46 -14.62
N GLY A 276 -27.09 -17.21 -14.24
CA GLY A 276 -28.43 -16.64 -14.08
C GLY A 276 -28.98 -16.67 -12.65
N PRO A 277 -30.09 -15.95 -12.40
CA PRO A 277 -30.61 -15.67 -11.05
C PRO A 277 -30.95 -16.91 -10.22
N SER A 278 -31.45 -17.97 -10.87
CA SER A 278 -31.84 -19.22 -10.20
C SER A 278 -30.68 -19.94 -9.51
N THR A 279 -29.43 -19.60 -9.83
CA THR A 279 -28.22 -20.21 -9.24
C THR A 279 -27.66 -19.43 -8.05
N LEU A 280 -28.30 -18.34 -7.63
CA LEU A 280 -27.75 -17.40 -6.66
C LEU A 280 -28.34 -17.54 -5.25
N GLY A 281 -29.19 -18.54 -5.00
CA GLY A 281 -29.86 -18.74 -3.71
C GLY A 281 -28.88 -18.68 -2.52
N ASP A 282 -27.79 -19.45 -2.57
CA ASP A 282 -26.79 -19.49 -1.50
C ASP A 282 -26.05 -18.16 -1.33
N ALA A 283 -25.72 -17.48 -2.44
CA ALA A 283 -25.01 -16.21 -2.40
C ALA A 283 -25.88 -15.09 -1.80
N VAL A 284 -27.16 -15.02 -2.21
CA VAL A 284 -28.13 -14.07 -1.66
C VAL A 284 -28.37 -14.35 -0.17
N ALA A 285 -28.51 -15.61 0.22
CA ALA A 285 -28.66 -16.00 1.61
C ALA A 285 -27.43 -15.62 2.46
N ALA A 286 -26.22 -15.79 1.91
CA ALA A 286 -24.96 -15.43 2.58
C ALA A 286 -24.80 -13.91 2.76
N ILE A 287 -25.26 -13.10 1.80
CA ILE A 287 -25.23 -11.62 1.89
C ILE A 287 -26.26 -11.12 2.91
N GLY A 288 -27.44 -11.74 2.95
CA GLY A 288 -28.48 -11.46 3.94
C GLY A 288 -29.59 -10.52 3.45
N PRO A 289 -30.43 -10.01 4.38
CA PRO A 289 -31.58 -9.16 4.05
C PRO A 289 -31.16 -7.91 3.28
N GLY A 290 -31.88 -7.59 2.20
CA GLY A 290 -31.56 -6.47 1.30
C GLY A 290 -30.87 -6.89 0.00
N ALA A 291 -30.44 -8.14 -0.13
CA ALA A 291 -29.95 -8.70 -1.38
C ALA A 291 -31.01 -9.51 -2.14
N SER A 292 -30.98 -9.43 -3.47
CA SER A 292 -31.81 -10.25 -4.36
C SER A 292 -31.00 -10.78 -5.54
N ALA A 293 -31.42 -11.93 -6.07
CA ALA A 293 -30.84 -12.48 -7.29
C ALA A 293 -31.38 -11.70 -8.49
N ALA A 294 -30.49 -11.27 -9.37
CA ALA A 294 -30.80 -10.44 -10.53
C ALA A 294 -30.09 -10.97 -11.78
N THR A 295 -30.62 -10.58 -12.95
CA THR A 295 -29.94 -10.76 -14.23
C THR A 295 -28.70 -9.88 -14.30
N PHE A 296 -27.83 -10.14 -15.28
CA PHE A 296 -26.67 -9.30 -15.54
C PHE A 296 -27.10 -7.86 -15.84
N GLU A 297 -28.13 -7.70 -16.66
CA GLU A 297 -28.62 -6.41 -17.14
C GLU A 297 -29.22 -5.58 -15.99
N GLU A 298 -29.98 -6.22 -15.09
CA GLU A 298 -30.52 -5.58 -13.89
C GLU A 298 -29.40 -5.15 -12.93
N ALA A 299 -28.41 -6.01 -12.66
CA ALA A 299 -27.29 -5.66 -11.80
C ALA A 299 -26.39 -4.58 -12.43
N ALA A 300 -26.15 -4.61 -13.74
CA ALA A 300 -25.37 -3.59 -14.44
C ALA A 300 -26.09 -2.23 -14.50
N ALA A 301 -27.41 -2.21 -14.32
CA ALA A 301 -28.21 -0.98 -14.28
C ALA A 301 -28.25 -0.29 -12.91
N ALA A 302 -27.57 -0.84 -11.90
CA ALA A 302 -27.44 -0.22 -10.58
C ALA A 302 -26.66 1.11 -10.62
N ASP A 303 -26.79 1.91 -9.57
CA ASP A 303 -26.08 3.19 -9.44
C ASP A 303 -24.56 2.98 -9.26
N LEU A 304 -24.20 1.95 -8.50
CA LEU A 304 -22.82 1.49 -8.31
C LEU A 304 -22.71 0.01 -8.69
N VAL A 305 -21.77 -0.33 -9.56
CA VAL A 305 -21.58 -1.72 -10.00
C VAL A 305 -20.25 -2.27 -9.49
N LEU A 306 -20.27 -3.36 -8.73
CA LEU A 306 -19.08 -4.10 -8.33
C LEU A 306 -18.69 -5.09 -9.43
N LEU A 307 -17.57 -4.86 -10.11
CA LEU A 307 -17.01 -5.77 -11.09
C LEU A 307 -16.11 -6.80 -10.40
N ALA A 308 -16.61 -8.03 -10.26
CA ALA A 308 -15.97 -9.10 -9.50
C ALA A 308 -15.96 -10.42 -10.27
N VAL A 309 -15.47 -10.36 -11.50
CA VAL A 309 -15.26 -11.52 -12.39
C VAL A 309 -13.77 -11.86 -12.50
N PRO A 310 -13.41 -13.08 -12.94
CA PRO A 310 -12.05 -13.35 -13.40
C PRO A 310 -11.58 -12.32 -14.42
N PHE A 311 -10.33 -11.86 -14.33
CA PHE A 311 -9.80 -10.79 -15.17
C PHE A 311 -9.95 -11.05 -16.67
N GLY A 312 -9.67 -12.28 -17.11
CA GLY A 312 -9.85 -12.68 -18.51
C GLY A 312 -11.32 -12.66 -19.01
N ALA A 313 -12.30 -12.58 -18.11
CA ALA A 313 -13.72 -12.50 -18.46
C ALA A 313 -14.21 -11.04 -18.66
N VAL A 314 -13.43 -10.04 -18.27
CA VAL A 314 -13.80 -8.61 -18.37
C VAL A 314 -14.18 -8.20 -19.82
N PRO A 315 -13.47 -8.62 -20.89
CA PRO A 315 -13.87 -8.28 -22.26
C PRO A 315 -15.25 -8.83 -22.64
N ALA A 316 -15.66 -9.98 -22.09
CA ALA A 316 -16.98 -10.54 -22.33
C ALA A 316 -18.08 -9.75 -21.60
N VAL A 317 -17.78 -9.26 -20.39
CA VAL A 317 -18.66 -8.34 -19.65
C VAL A 317 -18.88 -7.04 -20.43
N GLY A 318 -17.80 -6.43 -20.93
CA GLY A 318 -17.88 -5.21 -21.73
C GLY A 318 -18.75 -5.37 -22.98
N ARG A 319 -18.51 -6.43 -23.76
CA ARG A 319 -19.30 -6.73 -24.97
C ARG A 319 -20.78 -7.02 -24.70
N ARG A 320 -21.12 -7.53 -23.51
CA ARG A 320 -22.50 -7.92 -23.19
C ARG A 320 -23.42 -6.71 -23.06
N LEU A 321 -22.97 -5.65 -22.38
CA LEU A 321 -23.76 -4.42 -22.26
C LEU A 321 -23.57 -3.49 -23.47
N GLY A 322 -22.39 -3.51 -24.08
CA GLY A 322 -22.05 -2.69 -25.24
C GLY A 322 -21.75 -1.22 -24.89
N ASP A 323 -22.66 -0.56 -24.16
CA ASP A 323 -22.52 0.82 -23.68
C ASP A 323 -22.64 0.89 -22.16
N TRP A 324 -21.61 1.41 -21.51
CA TRP A 324 -21.57 1.61 -20.05
C TRP A 324 -21.60 3.09 -19.66
N THR A 325 -21.94 3.98 -20.57
CA THR A 325 -21.92 5.43 -20.36
C THR A 325 -22.70 5.83 -19.11
N GLY A 326 -22.04 6.58 -18.22
CA GLY A 326 -22.65 7.11 -16.99
C GLY A 326 -22.72 6.11 -15.84
N ARG A 327 -22.15 4.91 -15.98
CA ARG A 327 -22.06 3.92 -14.90
C ARG A 327 -20.80 4.11 -14.07
N VAL A 328 -20.96 4.14 -12.75
CA VAL A 328 -19.83 4.05 -11.83
C VAL A 328 -19.56 2.58 -11.53
N VAL A 329 -18.36 2.12 -11.86
CA VAL A 329 -17.94 0.73 -11.72
C VAL A 329 -16.76 0.63 -10.76
N VAL A 330 -16.91 -0.15 -9.69
CA VAL A 330 -15.83 -0.51 -8.77
C VAL A 330 -15.15 -1.77 -9.27
N ASP A 331 -13.92 -1.63 -9.76
CA ASP A 331 -13.07 -2.72 -10.22
C ASP A 331 -12.41 -3.45 -9.04
N ILE A 332 -12.91 -4.64 -8.70
CA ILE A 332 -12.33 -5.54 -7.68
C ILE A 332 -11.48 -6.64 -8.34
N THR A 333 -11.30 -6.61 -9.66
CA THR A 333 -10.59 -7.67 -10.39
C THR A 333 -9.08 -7.66 -10.09
N ASN A 334 -8.44 -8.81 -10.25
CA ASN A 334 -6.99 -8.93 -10.13
C ASN A 334 -6.46 -9.60 -11.39
N GLN A 335 -5.40 -9.06 -11.98
CA GLN A 335 -4.88 -9.41 -13.30
C GLN A 335 -4.15 -10.76 -13.36
N PHE A 336 -4.79 -11.82 -12.83
CA PHE A 336 -4.32 -13.19 -12.95
C PHE A 336 -4.45 -13.70 -14.39
N ALA A 337 -3.44 -14.43 -14.87
CA ALA A 337 -3.46 -15.05 -16.20
C ALA A 337 -4.41 -16.25 -16.27
N ARG A 338 -4.61 -16.96 -15.15
CA ARG A 338 -5.58 -18.03 -14.97
C ARG A 338 -6.31 -17.84 -13.65
N SER A 339 -7.59 -18.20 -13.58
CA SER A 339 -8.43 -18.00 -12.40
C SER A 339 -8.85 -19.28 -11.68
N ASP A 340 -8.52 -20.46 -12.22
CA ASP A 340 -8.80 -21.74 -11.58
C ASP A 340 -7.65 -22.76 -11.83
N PRO A 341 -6.73 -22.93 -10.87
CA PRO A 341 -6.48 -22.03 -9.74
C PRO A 341 -5.93 -20.67 -10.21
N TYR A 342 -6.07 -19.64 -9.37
CA TYR A 342 -5.46 -18.33 -9.63
C TYR A 342 -3.94 -18.46 -9.79
N ARG A 343 -3.39 -18.18 -10.98
CA ARG A 343 -1.96 -18.35 -11.30
C ARG A 343 -1.47 -17.39 -12.37
N GLY A 344 -0.23 -16.93 -12.19
CA GLY A 344 0.47 -16.05 -13.13
C GLY A 344 -0.19 -14.68 -13.25
N PHE A 345 0.50 -13.73 -13.89
CA PHE A 345 -0.03 -12.39 -14.14
C PHE A 345 -0.29 -12.24 -15.64
N ALA A 346 -1.44 -11.66 -16.00
CA ALA A 346 -1.69 -11.23 -17.35
C ALA A 346 -0.75 -10.05 -17.66
N ASP A 347 -0.07 -10.10 -18.80
CA ASP A 347 0.72 -8.97 -19.27
C ASP A 347 -0.22 -7.95 -19.92
N VAL A 348 -0.33 -6.79 -19.28
CA VAL A 348 -1.14 -5.66 -19.72
C VAL A 348 -0.29 -4.40 -19.95
N SER A 349 1.04 -4.56 -19.96
CA SER A 349 1.98 -3.47 -20.22
C SER A 349 1.68 -2.77 -21.56
N PRO A 350 1.76 -1.42 -21.63
CA PRO A 350 2.26 -0.49 -20.61
C PRO A 350 1.19 0.01 -19.64
N LEU A 351 -0.01 -0.58 -19.64
CA LEU A 351 -1.12 -0.20 -18.77
C LEU A 351 -1.01 -0.89 -17.41
N THR A 352 -1.71 -0.32 -16.43
CA THR A 352 -2.10 -1.06 -15.21
C THR A 352 -3.27 -2.01 -15.49
N GLY A 353 -3.49 -2.96 -14.60
CA GLY A 353 -4.64 -3.88 -14.68
C GLY A 353 -5.98 -3.14 -14.82
N SER A 354 -6.18 -2.07 -14.04
CA SER A 354 -7.42 -1.29 -14.07
C SER A 354 -7.52 -0.35 -15.27
N GLU A 355 -6.42 0.21 -15.78
CA GLU A 355 -6.45 0.93 -17.06
C GLU A 355 -6.84 0.00 -18.22
N TRP A 356 -6.35 -1.24 -18.21
CA TRP A 356 -6.78 -2.23 -19.18
C TRP A 356 -8.27 -2.58 -19.04
N VAL A 357 -8.77 -2.73 -17.80
CA VAL A 357 -10.21 -2.94 -17.52
C VAL A 357 -11.05 -1.76 -18.04
N ALA A 358 -10.63 -0.53 -17.80
CA ALA A 358 -11.31 0.67 -18.29
C ALA A 358 -11.43 0.66 -19.83
N GLN A 359 -10.39 0.22 -20.55
CA GLN A 359 -10.46 0.07 -22.01
C GLN A 359 -11.47 -0.98 -22.48
N GLN A 360 -11.79 -1.99 -21.65
CA GLN A 360 -12.79 -3.00 -21.99
C GLN A 360 -14.23 -2.55 -21.71
N LEU A 361 -14.40 -1.46 -20.96
CA LEU A 361 -15.70 -0.94 -20.51
C LEU A 361 -15.83 0.54 -20.91
N PRO A 362 -15.92 0.86 -22.21
CA PRO A 362 -15.99 2.24 -22.66
C PRO A 362 -17.22 2.96 -22.06
N GLY A 363 -17.01 4.18 -21.57
CA GLY A 363 -18.06 5.03 -20.98
C GLY A 363 -18.24 4.88 -19.46
N VAL A 364 -17.57 3.91 -18.82
CA VAL A 364 -17.61 3.82 -17.34
C VAL A 364 -16.80 4.93 -16.69
N THR A 365 -17.25 5.33 -15.50
CA THR A 365 -16.38 5.94 -14.50
C THR A 365 -15.85 4.83 -13.59
N LEU A 366 -14.58 4.46 -13.77
CA LEU A 366 -13.96 3.34 -13.05
C LEU A 366 -13.31 3.80 -11.74
N ILE A 367 -13.57 3.07 -10.64
CA ILE A 367 -12.85 3.19 -9.37
C ILE A 367 -12.21 1.83 -9.06
N LYS A 368 -10.90 1.81 -8.84
CA LYS A 368 -10.19 0.63 -8.34
C LYS A 368 -10.33 0.58 -6.82
N ALA A 369 -10.83 -0.52 -6.26
CA ALA A 369 -10.92 -0.72 -4.81
C ALA A 369 -10.96 -2.21 -4.44
N PHE A 370 -10.68 -2.51 -3.17
CA PHE A 370 -10.74 -3.85 -2.53
C PHE A 370 -9.83 -4.94 -3.10
N ASN A 371 -9.31 -4.82 -4.32
CA ASN A 371 -8.55 -5.89 -4.98
C ASN A 371 -7.24 -6.24 -4.26
N ASP A 372 -6.71 -5.30 -3.48
CA ASP A 372 -5.50 -5.43 -2.67
C ASP A 372 -5.72 -6.31 -1.43
N MET A 373 -6.97 -6.57 -1.04
CA MET A 373 -7.34 -7.30 0.16
C MET A 373 -7.94 -8.68 -0.16
N PHE A 374 -7.66 -9.70 0.66
CA PHE A 374 -8.35 -10.99 0.57
C PHE A 374 -9.77 -10.91 1.17
N ALA A 375 -10.71 -11.67 0.61
CA ALA A 375 -12.11 -11.70 1.06
C ALA A 375 -12.27 -12.02 2.56
N THR A 376 -11.36 -12.82 3.15
CA THR A 376 -11.32 -13.13 4.59
C THR A 376 -11.13 -11.89 5.47
N TYR A 377 -10.53 -10.82 4.95
CA TYR A 377 -10.41 -9.53 5.63
C TYR A 377 -11.48 -8.51 5.18
N MET A 378 -12.13 -8.75 4.04
CA MET A 378 -13.27 -7.93 3.61
C MET A 378 -14.55 -8.23 4.38
N ALA A 379 -14.84 -9.51 4.66
CA ALA A 379 -16.13 -9.94 5.17
C ALA A 379 -16.41 -9.57 6.65
N PRO A 380 -15.44 -9.62 7.58
CA PRO A 380 -15.65 -9.23 8.98
C PRO A 380 -16.04 -7.75 9.14
N ASP A 381 -16.50 -7.37 10.33
CA ASP A 381 -16.73 -5.96 10.67
C ASP A 381 -15.41 -5.17 10.51
N PRO A 382 -15.37 -4.13 9.66
CA PRO A 382 -14.16 -3.35 9.44
C PRO A 382 -13.78 -2.50 10.64
N ARG A 383 -14.65 -2.34 11.64
CA ARG A 383 -14.35 -1.59 12.86
C ARG A 383 -13.69 -2.52 13.88
N HIS A 384 -12.40 -2.31 14.09
CA HIS A 384 -11.63 -3.03 15.10
C HIS A 384 -11.38 -2.14 16.32
N GLN A 385 -11.06 -2.76 17.46
CA GLN A 385 -10.66 -2.02 18.67
C GLN A 385 -9.44 -1.12 18.43
N ASP A 386 -8.59 -1.51 17.47
CA ASP A 386 -7.35 -0.84 17.11
C ASP A 386 -7.48 -0.03 15.81
N GLY A 387 -8.69 0.36 15.40
CA GLY A 387 -8.92 1.20 14.23
C GLY A 387 -9.81 0.53 13.17
N ASN A 388 -10.04 1.23 12.06
CA ASN A 388 -10.90 0.76 10.98
C ASN A 388 -10.08 0.16 9.85
N GLN A 389 -10.54 -0.95 9.27
CA GLN A 389 -9.91 -1.60 8.12
C GLN A 389 -9.79 -0.61 6.97
N VAL A 390 -8.58 -0.45 6.45
CA VAL A 390 -8.32 0.45 5.32
C VAL A 390 -8.80 -0.20 4.04
N VAL A 391 -9.44 0.62 3.20
CA VAL A 391 -9.72 0.31 1.79
C VAL A 391 -9.06 1.39 0.96
N PHE A 392 -8.10 1.01 0.14
CA PHE A 392 -7.56 1.91 -0.86
C PHE A 392 -8.55 2.07 -2.00
N LEU A 393 -8.63 3.28 -2.55
CA LEU A 393 -9.33 3.55 -3.78
C LEU A 393 -8.48 4.40 -4.74
N ALA A 394 -8.65 4.20 -6.04
CA ALA A 394 -8.04 5.02 -7.08
C ALA A 394 -8.99 5.20 -8.27
N GLY A 395 -8.99 6.35 -8.91
CA GLY A 395 -9.90 6.67 -10.01
C GLY A 395 -9.73 8.10 -10.49
N ASP A 396 -10.11 8.35 -11.73
CA ASP A 396 -9.85 9.64 -12.41
C ASP A 396 -10.96 10.69 -12.20
N ASP A 397 -12.08 10.30 -11.58
CA ASP A 397 -13.26 11.14 -11.38
C ASP A 397 -13.57 11.33 -9.89
N GLU A 398 -13.27 12.54 -9.38
CA GLU A 398 -13.55 12.92 -8.00
C GLU A 398 -15.05 12.92 -7.66
N SER A 399 -15.92 13.20 -8.63
CA SER A 399 -17.37 13.23 -8.43
C SER A 399 -17.95 11.83 -8.15
N ALA A 400 -17.25 10.78 -8.61
CA ALA A 400 -17.57 9.39 -8.28
C ALA A 400 -16.79 8.87 -7.04
N LYS A 401 -15.52 9.26 -6.85
CA LYS A 401 -14.74 8.85 -5.68
C LYS A 401 -15.26 9.42 -4.37
N ALA A 402 -15.73 10.67 -4.36
CA ALA A 402 -16.27 11.31 -3.16
C ALA A 402 -17.50 10.58 -2.56
N PRO A 403 -18.57 10.25 -3.31
CA PRO A 403 -19.67 9.45 -2.79
C PRO A 403 -19.25 8.03 -2.41
N PHE A 404 -18.33 7.41 -3.16
CA PHE A 404 -17.84 6.08 -2.83
C PHE A 404 -17.03 6.06 -1.52
N THR A 405 -16.23 7.10 -1.27
CA THR A 405 -15.50 7.31 -0.01
C THR A 405 -16.47 7.44 1.18
N ARG A 406 -17.57 8.17 1.02
CA ARG A 406 -18.61 8.26 2.05
C ARG A 406 -19.26 6.90 2.31
N LEU A 407 -19.58 6.17 1.25
CA LEU A 407 -20.16 4.83 1.33
C LEU A 407 -19.23 3.86 2.08
N LEU A 408 -17.92 3.87 1.79
CA LEU A 408 -16.93 3.08 2.53
C LEU A 408 -16.87 3.44 4.03
N THR A 409 -16.98 4.74 4.34
CA THR A 409 -17.02 5.22 5.73
C THR A 409 -18.29 4.76 6.45
N GLU A 410 -19.43 4.81 5.78
CA GLU A 410 -20.72 4.30 6.27
C GLU A 410 -20.66 2.80 6.58
N PHE A 411 -19.99 2.03 5.72
CA PHE A 411 -19.73 0.61 5.94
C PHE A 411 -18.78 0.34 7.12
N GLY A 412 -18.10 1.38 7.62
CA GLY A 412 -17.15 1.31 8.73
C GLY A 412 -15.69 1.11 8.32
N PHE A 413 -15.38 1.12 7.02
CA PHE A 413 -13.99 1.12 6.54
C PHE A 413 -13.35 2.51 6.69
N ALA A 414 -12.03 2.54 6.62
CA ALA A 414 -11.26 3.77 6.47
C ALA A 414 -10.78 3.91 5.01
N PRO A 415 -11.47 4.70 4.18
CA PRO A 415 -11.06 4.90 2.80
C PRO A 415 -9.76 5.71 2.71
N VAL A 416 -8.85 5.30 1.82
CA VAL A 416 -7.63 6.05 1.47
C VAL A 416 -7.59 6.23 -0.04
N ASP A 417 -7.73 7.47 -0.49
CA ASP A 417 -7.65 7.82 -1.90
C ASP A 417 -6.19 7.93 -2.37
N LEU A 418 -5.83 7.12 -3.35
CA LEU A 418 -4.49 7.03 -3.95
C LEU A 418 -4.36 7.88 -5.22
N GLY A 419 -5.38 8.70 -5.53
CA GLY A 419 -5.44 9.58 -6.67
C GLY A 419 -5.96 8.89 -7.93
N ALA A 420 -5.33 9.20 -9.06
CA ALA A 420 -5.74 8.75 -10.39
C ALA A 420 -5.54 7.23 -10.60
N LEU A 421 -6.29 6.66 -11.55
CA LEU A 421 -6.34 5.22 -11.80
C LEU A 421 -4.98 4.66 -12.20
N ARG A 422 -4.19 5.40 -12.97
CA ARG A 422 -2.84 5.01 -13.38
C ARG A 422 -1.90 4.87 -12.20
N GLU A 423 -1.81 5.90 -11.35
CA GLU A 423 -0.84 5.92 -10.25
C GLU A 423 -1.30 5.05 -9.08
N GLY A 424 -2.56 5.18 -8.64
CA GLY A 424 -3.10 4.40 -7.54
C GLY A 424 -3.34 2.94 -7.94
N GLY A 425 -3.86 2.68 -9.14
CA GLY A 425 -4.05 1.32 -9.65
C GLY A 425 -2.73 0.54 -9.78
N ALA A 426 -1.63 1.20 -10.17
CA ALA A 426 -0.30 0.59 -10.20
C ALA A 426 0.15 0.10 -8.81
N LEU A 427 -0.38 0.69 -7.73
CA LEU A 427 -0.08 0.23 -6.38
C LEU A 427 -0.85 -0.98 -5.94
N MET A 428 -2.12 -0.99 -6.30
CA MET A 428 -3.10 -1.94 -5.80
C MET A 428 -3.06 -3.23 -6.61
N GLN A 429 -2.69 -3.17 -7.90
CA GLN A 429 -2.65 -4.32 -8.79
C GLN A 429 -1.70 -5.42 -8.30
N LEU A 430 -1.89 -6.66 -8.75
CA LEU A 430 -1.01 -7.77 -8.39
C LEU A 430 0.47 -7.46 -8.64
N GLY A 431 1.31 -7.76 -7.64
CA GLY A 431 2.74 -7.46 -7.66
C GLY A 431 3.08 -5.99 -7.39
N GLY A 432 2.07 -5.14 -7.21
CA GLY A 432 2.21 -3.77 -6.74
C GLY A 432 2.42 -3.69 -5.23
N PRO A 433 2.87 -2.52 -4.74
CA PRO A 433 3.28 -2.26 -3.35
C PRO A 433 2.21 -2.58 -2.29
N LEU A 434 0.94 -2.35 -2.63
CA LEU A 434 -0.17 -2.52 -1.69
C LEU A 434 -0.88 -3.87 -1.86
N SER A 435 -0.52 -4.64 -2.90
CA SER A 435 -1.13 -5.95 -3.16
C SER A 435 -0.95 -6.91 -1.98
N GLY A 436 -2.06 -7.41 -1.44
CA GLY A 436 -2.07 -8.36 -0.32
C GLY A 436 -1.64 -7.74 1.02
N LYS A 437 -1.67 -6.41 1.14
CA LYS A 437 -1.36 -5.70 2.39
C LYS A 437 -2.66 -5.31 3.08
N HIS A 438 -2.64 -5.37 4.41
CA HIS A 438 -3.79 -5.03 5.24
C HIS A 438 -3.38 -3.96 6.25
N PHE A 439 -4.14 -2.88 6.30
CA PHE A 439 -3.88 -1.77 7.19
C PHE A 439 -5.11 -1.47 8.03
N LEU A 440 -4.88 -0.99 9.24
CA LEU A 440 -5.90 -0.41 10.10
C LEU A 440 -5.61 1.09 10.24
N PHE A 441 -6.63 1.91 10.07
CA PHE A 441 -6.57 3.35 10.31
C PHE A 441 -7.02 3.65 11.73
N GLN A 442 -6.12 4.22 12.52
CA GLN A 442 -6.40 4.67 13.89
C GLN A 442 -6.74 6.15 13.87
N GLY A 443 -8.05 6.45 13.95
CA GLY A 443 -8.60 7.81 13.91
C GLY A 443 -8.33 8.66 15.15
#